data_AF-A0A9D6I5Q7-F1
#
_entry.id   AF-A0A9D6I5Q7-F1
#
_cell.length_a   1.000
_cell.length_b   1.000
_cell.length_c   1.000
_cell.angle_alpha   90.00
_cell.angle_beta   90.00
_cell.angle_gamma   90.00
#
_symmetry.space_group_name_H-M   'P 1'
#
loop_
_entity.id
_entity.type
_entity.pdbx_description
1 polymer ?
#
loop_
_entity_poly.entity_id
_entity_poly.type
_entity_poly.pdbx_seq_one_letter_code
_entity_poly.pdbx_strand_id
1 'polypeptide(L)'
;MRRGALLACLLAVLSGCAVLRGAISPPPPAESGLPPAEQPTPPASAPPVPVVRPAAPPPAPPLTPQMSAEEERRLREEVEGKIGETGHRLVRLVQQLEGREMKPEERETFLTAQRFLEQARKALAAREYQRAANLAAKARALSDDLAKTTK
;
A
#
# COMPACT_ATOMS: atom_id res chain seq x y z
N MET A 1 -36.41 -16.41 -31.95
CA MET A 1 -36.69 -16.37 -30.49
C MET A 1 -36.18 -17.66 -29.85
N ARG A 2 -35.03 -17.62 -29.16
CA ARG A 2 -34.54 -18.70 -28.28
C ARG A 2 -33.82 -18.02 -27.11
N ARG A 3 -34.61 -17.54 -26.15
CA ARG A 3 -34.17 -16.98 -24.86
C ARG A 3 -34.66 -17.96 -23.81
N GLY A 4 -33.76 -18.60 -23.08
CA GLY A 4 -34.14 -19.46 -21.98
C GLY A 4 -33.22 -20.66 -21.85
N ALA A 5 -32.23 -20.52 -20.96
CA ALA A 5 -31.54 -21.56 -20.21
C ALA A 5 -30.09 -21.13 -20.01
N LEU A 6 -29.83 -20.28 -19.02
CA LEU A 6 -28.53 -20.15 -18.32
C LEU A 6 -28.74 -19.17 -17.15
N LEU A 7 -29.68 -19.52 -16.28
CA LEU A 7 -29.88 -18.87 -14.99
C LEU A 7 -30.09 -19.97 -13.93
N ALA A 8 -29.00 -20.65 -13.55
CA ALA A 8 -28.92 -21.46 -12.33
C ALA A 8 -27.50 -22.02 -12.19
N CYS A 9 -26.66 -21.34 -11.43
CA CYS A 9 -25.65 -21.92 -10.52
C CYS A 9 -24.88 -20.77 -9.87
N LEU A 10 -25.62 -19.97 -9.12
CA LEU A 10 -25.12 -19.13 -8.05
C LEU A 10 -24.99 -20.04 -6.81
N LEU A 11 -23.89 -19.89 -6.07
CA LEU A 11 -23.70 -20.26 -4.64
C LEU A 11 -23.28 -21.71 -4.32
N ALA A 12 -21.96 -21.90 -4.20
CA ALA A 12 -21.32 -22.80 -3.23
C ALA A 12 -20.01 -22.14 -2.75
N VAL A 13 -20.05 -21.32 -1.68
CA VAL A 13 -19.81 -21.64 -0.26
C VAL A 13 -18.34 -21.45 0.16
N LEU A 14 -18.21 -20.63 1.20
CA LEU A 14 -17.04 -20.25 1.97
C LEU A 14 -16.33 -21.45 2.61
N SER A 15 -14.99 -21.49 2.56
CA SER A 15 -14.12 -22.14 3.56
C SER A 15 -12.65 -21.91 3.13
N GLY A 16 -11.69 -21.46 3.94
CA GLY A 16 -11.68 -21.19 5.37
C GLY A 16 -10.34 -20.54 5.75
N CYS A 17 -10.33 -19.93 6.94
CA CYS A 17 -9.12 -19.46 7.62
C CYS A 17 -8.30 -20.66 8.11
N ALA A 18 -6.98 -20.60 7.97
CA ALA A 18 -6.06 -21.33 8.82
C ALA A 18 -4.89 -20.41 9.19
N VAL A 19 -5.09 -19.72 10.32
CA VAL A 19 -4.03 -19.26 11.20
C VAL A 19 -3.25 -20.49 11.65
N LEU A 20 -1.94 -20.55 11.40
CA LEU A 20 -1.05 -21.36 12.20
C LEU A 20 0.05 -20.49 12.82
N ARG A 21 0.05 -20.56 14.15
CA ARG A 21 0.80 -19.81 15.14
C ARG A 21 2.04 -20.65 15.45
N GLY A 22 3.23 -20.14 15.14
CA GLY A 22 4.50 -20.74 15.55
C GLY A 22 5.12 -19.92 16.67
N ALA A 23 4.89 -20.32 17.92
CA ALA A 23 5.51 -19.76 19.11
C ALA A 23 6.84 -20.46 19.39
N ILE A 24 7.93 -19.72 19.60
CA ILE A 24 9.10 -20.19 20.36
C ILE A 24 9.54 -19.07 21.31
N SER A 25 9.66 -19.47 22.58
CA SER A 25 9.93 -18.69 23.79
C SER A 25 11.42 -18.31 23.94
N PRO A 26 11.78 -17.48 24.95
CA PRO A 26 13.05 -16.77 25.09
C PRO A 26 14.11 -17.56 25.90
N PRO A 27 15.33 -17.00 26.03
CA PRO A 27 16.07 -17.12 27.30
C PRO A 27 16.52 -15.76 27.90
N PRO A 28 16.41 -15.56 29.24
CA PRO A 28 17.21 -14.63 30.06
C PRO A 28 18.43 -15.38 30.69
N PRO A 29 19.17 -14.86 31.69
CA PRO A 29 19.81 -13.55 31.93
C PRO A 29 21.32 -13.69 32.25
N ALA A 30 22.07 -12.58 32.27
CA ALA A 30 23.34 -12.41 33.03
C ALA A 30 23.61 -10.90 33.14
N GLU A 31 23.34 -10.22 34.26
CA GLU A 31 24.10 -10.20 35.52
C GLU A 31 25.52 -9.64 35.37
N SER A 32 25.72 -8.41 35.88
CA SER A 32 26.96 -7.80 36.40
C SER A 32 26.81 -6.28 36.27
N GLY A 33 26.80 -5.44 37.30
CA GLY A 33 26.94 -5.63 38.73
C GLY A 33 26.81 -4.24 39.36
N LEU A 34 26.23 -4.16 40.55
CA LEU A 34 26.43 -3.04 41.46
C LEU A 34 27.74 -3.27 42.23
N PRO A 35 28.41 -2.19 42.66
CA PRO A 35 28.69 -2.10 44.09
C PRO A 35 28.31 -0.74 44.72
N PRO A 36 28.31 -0.66 46.07
CA PRO A 36 27.34 0.11 46.86
C PRO A 36 27.93 1.29 47.67
N ALA A 37 27.04 1.91 48.46
CA ALA A 37 27.25 2.89 49.55
C ALA A 37 27.34 4.35 49.07
N GLU A 38 26.67 5.34 49.66
CA GLU A 38 26.48 5.64 51.09
C GLU A 38 25.14 6.36 51.34
N GLN A 39 24.48 6.03 52.46
CA GLN A 39 23.50 6.92 53.10
C GLN A 39 24.25 7.97 53.93
N PRO A 40 23.72 9.20 54.03
CA PRO A 40 23.34 9.66 55.36
C PRO A 40 22.00 10.42 55.41
N THR A 41 21.13 10.04 56.34
CA THR A 41 20.02 10.85 56.91
C THR A 41 20.55 11.76 58.04
N PRO A 42 19.72 12.62 58.68
CA PRO A 42 18.87 13.75 58.23
C PRO A 42 19.26 15.05 59.03
N PRO A 43 18.62 16.25 58.93
CA PRO A 43 17.34 16.52 59.63
C PRO A 43 16.45 17.66 59.06
N ALA A 44 15.32 17.86 59.74
CA ALA A 44 14.59 19.12 59.94
C ALA A 44 13.40 19.46 59.00
N SER A 45 12.23 19.50 59.64
CA SER A 45 10.95 20.03 59.15
C SER A 45 11.07 21.45 58.60
N ALA A 46 10.43 21.69 57.47
CA ALA A 46 9.97 23.02 57.06
C ALA A 46 8.49 22.92 56.65
N PRO A 47 7.66 23.94 56.97
CA PRO A 47 6.21 23.91 56.74
C PRO A 47 5.89 23.92 55.24
N PRO A 48 4.73 23.35 54.82
CA PRO A 48 4.36 23.32 53.41
C PRO A 48 4.00 24.72 52.92
N VAL A 49 4.86 25.32 52.10
CA VAL A 49 4.49 26.46 51.25
C VAL A 49 3.49 25.98 50.18
N PRO A 50 2.35 26.65 49.98
CA PRO A 50 1.40 26.27 48.94
C PRO A 50 2.02 26.60 47.57
N VAL A 51 2.55 25.59 46.89
CA VAL A 51 2.94 25.70 45.49
C VAL A 51 1.66 25.82 44.66
N VAL A 52 1.29 27.05 44.29
CA VAL A 52 0.34 27.30 43.21
C VAL A 52 0.99 26.75 41.94
N ARG A 53 0.54 25.57 41.49
CA ARG A 53 0.96 25.00 40.20
C ARG A 53 0.42 25.88 39.09
N PRO A 54 1.26 26.48 38.22
CA PRO A 54 0.79 27.07 36.98
C PRO A 54 0.11 25.97 36.16
N ALA A 55 -1.06 26.27 35.59
CA ALA A 55 -1.76 25.35 34.70
C ALA A 55 -0.79 24.89 33.59
N ALA A 56 -0.74 23.57 33.36
CA ALA A 56 0.09 23.00 32.31
C ALA A 56 -0.29 23.64 30.95
N PRO A 57 0.69 24.03 30.11
CA PRO A 57 0.39 24.53 28.78
C PRO A 57 -0.38 23.47 27.98
N PRO A 58 -1.29 23.88 27.09
CA PRO A 58 -2.08 22.94 26.30
C PRO A 58 -1.16 21.99 25.51
N PRO A 59 -1.55 20.72 25.34
CA PRO A 59 -0.74 19.75 24.61
C PRO A 59 -0.51 20.24 23.18
N ALA A 60 0.74 20.13 22.71
CA ALA A 60 1.11 20.50 21.35
C ALA A 60 0.24 19.74 20.34
N PRO A 61 -0.16 20.39 19.23
CA PRO A 61 -0.95 19.72 18.19
C PRO A 61 -0.16 18.51 17.65
N PRO A 62 -0.83 17.37 17.41
CA PRO A 62 -0.16 16.18 16.92
C PRO A 62 0.45 16.46 15.54
N LEU A 63 1.74 16.19 15.41
CA LEU A 63 2.49 16.24 14.15
C LEU A 63 2.14 14.99 13.31
N THR A 64 0.90 14.90 12.83
CA THR A 64 0.57 13.93 11.78
C THR A 64 0.88 14.57 10.43
N PRO A 65 1.73 13.97 9.58
CA PRO A 65 1.81 14.32 8.17
C PRO A 65 0.48 13.93 7.51
N GLN A 66 -0.52 14.78 7.63
CA GLN A 66 -1.76 14.65 6.88
C GLN A 66 -1.49 15.30 5.52
N MET A 67 -1.45 14.47 4.48
CA MET A 67 -1.33 14.94 3.11
C MET A 67 -2.42 15.98 2.86
N SER A 68 -2.03 17.15 2.39
CA SER A 68 -2.97 18.23 2.10
C SER A 68 -3.88 17.84 0.93
N ALA A 69 -5.07 18.46 0.86
CA ALA A 69 -6.00 18.22 -0.24
C ALA A 69 -5.40 18.59 -1.61
N GLU A 70 -4.48 19.56 -1.64
CA GLU A 70 -3.78 19.96 -2.86
C GLU A 70 -2.77 18.91 -3.32
N GLU A 71 -1.99 18.35 -2.40
CA GLU A 71 -1.09 17.23 -2.69
C GLU A 71 -1.85 16.01 -3.17
N GLU A 72 -3.01 15.71 -2.56
CA GLU A 72 -3.87 14.62 -3.00
C GLU A 72 -4.33 14.81 -4.44
N ARG A 73 -4.80 16.02 -4.77
CA ARG A 73 -5.24 16.34 -6.13
C ARG A 73 -4.10 16.17 -7.13
N ARG A 74 -2.90 16.65 -6.81
CA ARG A 74 -1.71 16.50 -7.67
C ARG A 74 -1.36 15.03 -7.90
N LEU A 75 -1.32 14.20 -6.85
CA LEU A 75 -1.02 12.77 -6.99
C LEU A 75 -2.07 12.04 -7.81
N ARG A 76 -3.35 12.38 -7.61
CA ARG A 76 -4.44 11.83 -8.42
C ARG A 76 -4.24 12.13 -9.90
N GLU A 77 -4.07 13.40 -10.26
CA GLU A 77 -3.90 13.84 -11.64
C GLU A 77 -2.68 13.18 -12.31
N GLU A 78 -1.56 13.09 -11.58
CA GLU A 78 -0.36 12.42 -12.08
C GLU A 78 -0.60 10.93 -12.37
N VAL A 79 -1.25 10.23 -11.43
CA VAL A 79 -1.56 8.80 -11.58
C VAL A 79 -2.58 8.56 -12.69
N GLU A 80 -3.60 9.41 -12.80
CA GLU A 80 -4.58 9.38 -13.89
C GLU A 80 -3.89 9.54 -15.25
N GLY A 81 -2.96 10.50 -15.36
CA GLY A 81 -2.15 10.68 -16.56
C GLY A 81 -1.34 9.44 -16.92
N LYS A 82 -0.65 8.84 -15.94
CA LYS A 82 0.14 7.61 -16.14
C LYS A 82 -0.72 6.42 -16.60
N ILE A 83 -1.90 6.25 -16.00
CA ILE A 83 -2.86 5.21 -16.39
C ILE A 83 -3.38 5.46 -17.81
N GLY A 84 -3.72 6.70 -18.14
CA GLY A 84 -4.18 7.10 -19.47
C GLY A 84 -3.13 6.81 -20.55
N GLU A 85 -1.90 7.30 -20.36
CA GLU A 85 -0.78 7.08 -21.28
C GLU A 85 -0.51 5.58 -21.51
N THR A 86 -0.47 4.80 -20.44
CA THR A 86 -0.24 3.35 -20.52
C THR A 86 -1.39 2.65 -21.26
N GLY A 87 -2.64 3.06 -21.03
CA GLY A 87 -3.80 2.55 -21.75
C GLY A 87 -3.73 2.83 -23.25
N HIS A 88 -3.40 4.05 -23.65
CA HIS A 88 -3.22 4.40 -25.06
C HIS A 88 -2.11 3.59 -25.74
N ARG A 89 -1.04 3.30 -25.01
CA ARG A 89 0.05 2.46 -25.51
C ARG A 89 -0.40 1.02 -25.76
N LEU A 90 -1.14 0.41 -24.83
CA LEU A 90 -1.68 -0.95 -25.03
C LEU A 90 -2.63 -1.01 -26.23
N VAL A 91 -3.49 0.00 -26.40
CA VAL A 91 -4.36 0.10 -27.58
C VAL A 91 -3.54 0.18 -28.87
N ARG A 92 -2.47 0.98 -28.89
CA ARG A 92 -1.57 1.08 -30.06
C ARG A 92 -0.91 -0.26 -30.37
N LEU A 93 -0.46 -1.01 -29.36
CA LEU A 93 0.12 -2.33 -29.56
C LEU A 93 -0.86 -3.26 -30.28
N VAL A 94 -2.12 -3.32 -29.83
CA VAL A 94 -3.14 -4.14 -30.50
C VAL A 94 -3.34 -3.71 -31.96
N GLN A 95 -3.43 -2.41 -32.24
CA GLN A 95 -3.59 -1.90 -33.61
C GLN A 95 -2.40 -2.25 -34.52
N GLN A 96 -1.18 -2.25 -33.98
CA GLN A 96 0.01 -2.66 -34.74
C GLN A 96 0.02 -4.17 -35.03
N LEU A 97 -0.69 -4.95 -34.22
CA LEU A 97 -0.71 -6.42 -34.26
C LEU A 97 -1.97 -6.97 -34.95
N GLU A 98 -2.97 -6.16 -35.26
CA GLU A 98 -4.07 -6.58 -36.15
C GLU A 98 -3.59 -6.98 -37.56
N GLY A 99 -2.38 -6.55 -37.96
CA GLY A 99 -1.71 -7.02 -39.18
C GLY A 99 -0.73 -8.20 -38.99
N ARG A 100 -0.47 -8.63 -37.75
CA ARG A 100 0.49 -9.69 -37.39
C ARG A 100 0.08 -10.35 -36.07
N GLU A 101 -0.26 -11.63 -36.07
CA GLU A 101 -0.59 -12.34 -34.83
C GLU A 101 0.55 -12.23 -33.79
N MET A 102 0.16 -11.87 -32.55
CA MET A 102 1.05 -11.97 -31.39
C MET A 102 1.45 -13.42 -31.15
N LYS A 103 2.71 -13.65 -30.83
CA LYS A 103 3.14 -14.95 -30.30
C LYS A 103 2.44 -15.23 -28.96
N PRO A 104 2.29 -16.50 -28.55
CA PRO A 104 1.65 -16.84 -27.27
C PRO A 104 2.26 -16.10 -26.07
N GLU A 105 3.59 -16.01 -26.00
CA GLU A 105 4.33 -15.32 -24.93
C GLU A 105 4.06 -13.80 -24.90
N GLU A 106 3.97 -13.17 -26.08
CA GLU A 106 3.65 -11.75 -26.22
C GLU A 106 2.22 -11.47 -25.77
N ARG A 107 1.29 -12.36 -26.14
CA ARG A 107 -0.12 -12.27 -25.73
C ARG A 107 -0.28 -12.40 -24.21
N GLU A 108 0.42 -13.32 -23.56
CA GLU A 108 0.41 -13.46 -22.10
C GLU A 108 0.96 -12.21 -21.40
N THR A 109 2.06 -11.66 -21.92
CA THR A 109 2.66 -10.42 -21.42
C THR A 109 1.68 -9.24 -21.58
N PHE A 110 0.98 -9.16 -22.71
CA PHE A 110 -0.03 -8.15 -22.99
C PHE A 110 -1.20 -8.24 -21.99
N LEU A 111 -1.74 -9.44 -21.77
CA LEU A 111 -2.81 -9.68 -20.81
C LEU A 111 -2.38 -9.33 -19.38
N THR A 112 -1.12 -9.60 -19.03
CA THR A 112 -0.55 -9.23 -17.73
C THR A 112 -0.46 -7.71 -17.58
N ALA A 113 0.00 -7.00 -18.61
CA ALA A 113 0.04 -5.55 -18.62
C ALA A 113 -1.38 -4.94 -18.46
N GLN A 114 -2.37 -5.50 -19.17
CA GLN A 114 -3.77 -5.09 -19.05
C GLN A 114 -4.31 -5.30 -17.63
N ARG A 115 -4.03 -6.45 -17.00
CA ARG A 115 -4.43 -6.73 -15.62
C ARG A 115 -3.82 -5.73 -14.64
N PHE A 116 -2.54 -5.38 -14.79
CA PHE A 116 -1.93 -4.35 -13.95
C PHE A 116 -2.59 -2.98 -14.14
N LEU A 117 -2.96 -2.62 -15.37
CA LEU A 117 -3.65 -1.37 -15.64
C LEU A 117 -5.05 -1.32 -15.01
N GLU A 118 -5.79 -2.42 -15.06
CA GLU A 118 -7.08 -2.55 -14.36
C GLU A 118 -6.93 -2.43 -12.85
N GLN A 119 -5.92 -3.08 -12.28
CA GLN A 119 -5.62 -2.96 -10.86
C GLN A 119 -5.21 -1.54 -10.48
N ALA A 120 -4.46 -0.84 -11.33
CA ALA A 120 -4.08 0.56 -11.13
C ALA A 120 -5.31 1.46 -11.05
N ARG A 121 -6.29 1.25 -11.94
CA ARG A 121 -7.58 1.98 -11.93
C ARG A 121 -8.36 1.71 -10.64
N LYS A 122 -8.41 0.46 -10.17
CA LYS A 122 -9.07 0.10 -8.91
C LYS A 122 -8.38 0.73 -7.70
N ALA A 123 -7.06 0.68 -7.65
CA ALA A 123 -6.26 1.30 -6.60
C ALA A 123 -6.45 2.83 -6.57
N LEU A 124 -6.49 3.48 -7.73
CA LEU A 124 -6.79 4.91 -7.85
C LEU A 124 -8.18 5.25 -7.31
N ALA A 125 -9.20 4.45 -7.65
CA ALA A 125 -10.56 4.62 -7.12
C ALA A 125 -10.61 4.46 -5.59
N ALA A 126 -9.75 3.60 -5.03
CA ALA A 126 -9.58 3.39 -3.60
C ALA A 126 -8.68 4.45 -2.91
N ARG A 127 -8.25 5.51 -3.62
CA ARG A 127 -7.29 6.53 -3.14
C ARG A 127 -5.91 5.96 -2.74
N GLU A 128 -5.56 4.79 -3.24
CA GLU A 128 -4.25 4.16 -3.04
C GLU A 128 -3.25 4.66 -4.10
N TYR A 129 -2.96 5.97 -4.12
CA TYR A 129 -2.21 6.63 -5.20
C TYR A 129 -0.84 6.00 -5.47
N GLN A 130 -0.07 5.69 -4.42
CA GLN A 130 1.24 5.05 -4.58
C GLN A 130 1.13 3.65 -5.21
N ARG A 131 0.14 2.86 -4.79
CA ARG A 131 -0.10 1.53 -5.35
C ARG A 131 -0.52 1.62 -6.81
N ALA A 132 -1.43 2.55 -7.13
CA ALA A 132 -1.88 2.80 -8.49
C ALA A 132 -0.72 3.24 -9.40
N ALA A 133 0.14 4.14 -8.94
CA ALA A 133 1.35 4.57 -9.66
C ALA A 133 2.28 3.39 -9.97
N ASN A 134 2.55 2.53 -8.98
CA ASN A 134 3.41 1.36 -9.14
C ASN A 134 2.82 0.35 -10.13
N LEU A 135 1.52 0.10 -10.06
CA LEU A 135 0.82 -0.80 -10.98
C LEU A 135 0.84 -0.26 -12.42
N ALA A 136 0.62 1.04 -12.60
CA ALA A 136 0.73 1.70 -13.90
C ALA A 136 2.16 1.61 -14.45
N ALA A 137 3.18 1.84 -13.62
CA ALA A 137 4.58 1.70 -14.02
C ALA A 137 4.93 0.27 -14.47
N LYS A 138 4.41 -0.76 -13.77
CA LYS A 138 4.57 -2.17 -14.19
C LYS A 138 3.90 -2.45 -15.53
N ALA A 139 2.67 -1.99 -15.72
CA ALA A 139 1.96 -2.14 -16.99
C ALA A 139 2.72 -1.44 -18.13
N ARG A 140 3.28 -0.26 -17.88
CA ARG A 140 4.12 0.49 -18.82
C ARG A 140 5.36 -0.30 -19.21
N ALA A 141 6.12 -0.81 -18.24
CA ALA A 141 7.34 -1.58 -18.49
C ALA A 141 7.08 -2.80 -19.40
N LEU A 142 6.02 -3.58 -19.10
CA LEU A 142 5.64 -4.71 -19.96
C LEU A 142 5.23 -4.27 -21.37
N SER A 143 4.53 -3.13 -21.48
CA SER A 143 4.14 -2.56 -22.77
C SER A 143 5.35 -2.02 -23.56
N ASP A 144 6.36 -1.50 -22.89
CA ASP A 144 7.63 -1.09 -23.48
C ASP A 144 8.42 -2.29 -24.00
N ASP A 145 8.45 -3.39 -23.24
CA ASP A 145 9.14 -4.60 -23.66
C ASP A 145 8.44 -5.28 -24.84
N LEU A 146 7.11 -5.35 -24.83
CA LEU A 146 6.33 -5.80 -25.99
C LEU A 146 6.62 -5.00 -27.24
N ALA A 147 6.66 -3.66 -27.14
CA ALA A 147 6.95 -2.81 -28.29
C ALA A 147 8.35 -3.04 -28.88
N LYS A 148 9.29 -3.53 -28.08
CA LYS A 148 10.64 -3.89 -28.54
C LYS A 148 10.66 -5.27 -29.20
N THR A 149 9.87 -6.23 -28.71
CA THR A 149 9.87 -7.60 -29.24
C THR A 149 9.02 -7.75 -30.50
N THR A 150 8.00 -6.90 -30.68
CA THR A 150 7.11 -6.94 -31.84
C THR A 150 7.61 -6.15 -33.05
N LYS A 151 8.70 -5.39 -32.91
CA LYS A 151 9.30 -4.58 -33.97
C LYS A 151 10.31 -5.39 -34.79
#